data_AF-A0A358R0D0-F1
#
_entry.id   AF-A0A358R0D0-F1
#
_cell.length_a   1.000
_cell.length_b   1.000
_cell.length_c   1.000
_cell.angle_alpha   90.00
_cell.angle_beta   90.00
_cell.angle_gamma   90.00
#
_symmetry.space_group_name_H-M   'P 1'
#
loop_
_entity.id
_entity.type
_entity.pdbx_description
1 polymer ?
#
loop_
_entity_poly.entity_id
_entity_poly.type
_entity_poly.pdbx_seq_one_letter_code
_entity_poly.pdbx_strand_id
1 'polypeptide(L)'
;MRECDILIGGHLSTGDKQEGKGSQESCLRFIQQKARRMGFMIDMLYEIKAETPVGRILVILVNVILRKEISPAEKIDLCHISLPVLAELAGVTEEELQESIDFLQLKGIIAKKNTVP
;
A
#
# COMPACT_ATOMS: atom_id res chain seq x y z
N MET A 1 18.58 19.74 -6.16
CA MET A 1 17.37 20.57 -6.26
C MET A 1 16.83 20.53 -7.67
N ARG A 2 15.50 20.64 -7.80
CA ARG A 2 14.60 20.49 -8.96
C ARG A 2 13.93 19.10 -9.01
N GLU A 3 12.92 18.88 -8.16
CA GLU A 3 11.48 19.21 -8.32
C GLU A 3 10.78 18.23 -9.27
N CYS A 4 9.88 17.42 -8.71
CA CYS A 4 8.91 16.61 -9.44
C CYS A 4 7.54 17.24 -9.24
N ASP A 5 7.08 18.01 -10.22
CA ASP A 5 5.71 18.50 -10.27
C ASP A 5 4.77 17.38 -10.72
N ILE A 6 3.83 17.02 -9.85
CA ILE A 6 2.67 16.21 -10.25
C ILE A 6 1.50 17.18 -10.40
N LEU A 7 1.21 17.57 -11.64
CA LEU A 7 0.03 18.34 -12.00
C LEU A 7 -1.21 17.42 -11.94
N ILE A 8 -2.05 17.59 -10.91
CA ILE A 8 -3.44 17.16 -10.93
C ILE A 8 -4.28 18.41 -11.15
N GLY A 9 -4.65 18.66 -12.41
CA GLY A 9 -5.51 19.76 -12.78
C GLY A 9 -6.03 19.56 -14.19
N GLY A 10 -7.31 19.23 -14.31
CA GLY A 10 -7.99 19.18 -15.60
C GLY A 10 -8.05 20.56 -16.22
N HIS A 11 -7.53 20.69 -17.43
CA HIS A 11 -7.95 21.72 -18.37
C HIS A 11 -7.94 21.10 -19.76
N LEU A 12 -9.14 20.83 -20.30
CA LEU A 12 -9.30 20.70 -21.74
C LEU A 12 -8.96 22.08 -22.32
N SER A 13 -7.85 22.16 -23.07
CA SER A 13 -7.60 23.26 -23.98
C SER A 13 -7.21 22.69 -25.34
N THR A 14 -7.98 23.10 -26.32
CA THR A 14 -7.95 22.76 -27.73
C THR A 14 -6.67 23.20 -28.41
N GLY A 15 -6.10 22.33 -29.25
CA GLY A 15 -5.15 22.70 -30.31
C GLY A 15 -3.74 22.15 -30.10
N ASP A 16 -3.48 20.93 -30.59
CA ASP A 16 -2.66 20.72 -31.79
C ASP A 16 -2.49 19.23 -32.08
N LYS A 17 -2.58 18.89 -33.36
CA LYS A 17 -2.45 17.52 -33.87
C LYS A 17 -1.01 17.04 -33.71
N GLN A 18 -0.72 16.35 -32.61
CA GLN A 18 0.43 15.43 -32.52
C GLN A 18 -0.05 14.08 -31.97
N GLU A 19 -0.06 13.11 -32.88
CA GLU A 19 -0.05 11.65 -32.72
C GLU A 19 -0.53 11.04 -31.38
N GLY A 20 -1.80 10.60 -31.39
CA GLY A 20 -2.51 9.98 -30.26
C GLY A 20 -2.06 8.59 -29.78
N LYS A 21 -0.81 8.18 -30.00
CA LYS A 21 -0.28 6.89 -29.48
C LYS A 21 0.22 6.99 -28.02
N GLY A 22 0.91 8.08 -27.67
CA GLY A 22 1.46 8.25 -26.32
C GLY A 22 0.40 8.35 -25.22
N SER A 23 -0.79 8.87 -25.55
CA SER A 23 -1.90 9.02 -24.60
C SER A 23 -2.63 7.71 -24.34
N GLN A 24 -2.80 6.84 -25.34
CA GLN A 24 -3.47 5.55 -25.17
C GLN A 24 -2.60 4.56 -24.39
N GLU A 25 -1.29 4.48 -24.68
CA GLU A 25 -0.36 3.61 -23.94
C GLU A 25 -0.21 4.03 -22.48
N SER A 26 -0.24 5.34 -22.20
CA SER A 26 -0.20 5.86 -20.84
C SER A 26 -1.48 5.56 -20.06
N CYS A 27 -2.64 5.71 -20.72
CA CYS A 27 -3.94 5.35 -20.15
C CYS A 27 -4.03 3.83 -19.85
N LEU A 28 -3.58 2.99 -20.78
CA LEU A 28 -3.59 1.53 -20.60
C LEU A 28 -2.67 1.10 -19.45
N ARG A 29 -1.46 1.70 -19.35
CA ARG A 29 -0.56 1.46 -18.19
C ARG A 29 -1.19 1.88 -16.87
N PHE A 30 -1.90 3.00 -16.84
CA PHE A 30 -2.62 3.45 -15.66
C PHE A 30 -3.74 2.47 -15.27
N ILE A 31 -4.56 2.03 -16.22
CA ILE A 31 -5.62 1.04 -16.00
C ILE A 31 -5.03 -0.28 -15.47
N GLN A 32 -3.95 -0.76 -16.09
CA GLN A 32 -3.25 -1.97 -15.63
C GLN A 32 -2.74 -1.83 -14.19
N GLN A 33 -2.17 -0.67 -13.84
CA GLN A 33 -1.73 -0.40 -12.48
C GLN A 33 -2.89 -0.41 -11.48
N LYS A 34 -4.04 0.19 -11.83
CA LYS A 34 -5.24 0.18 -11.00
C LYS A 34 -5.84 -1.22 -10.86
N ALA A 35 -5.89 -2.00 -11.94
CA ALA A 35 -6.35 -3.39 -11.92
C ALA A 35 -5.46 -4.27 -11.02
N ARG A 36 -4.13 -4.12 -11.10
CA ARG A 36 -3.20 -4.82 -10.20
C ARG A 36 -3.43 -4.45 -8.74
N ARG A 37 -3.65 -3.16 -8.44
CA ARG A 37 -3.99 -2.71 -7.07
C ARG A 37 -5.33 -3.30 -6.59
N MET A 38 -6.33 -3.41 -7.46
CA MET A 38 -7.61 -4.04 -7.11
C MET A 38 -7.45 -5.52 -6.82
N GLY A 39 -6.76 -6.28 -7.69
CA GLY A 39 -6.48 -7.70 -7.43
C GLY A 39 -5.75 -7.89 -6.10
N PHE A 40 -4.75 -7.06 -5.84
CA PHE A 40 -4.05 -7.06 -4.57
C PHE A 40 -4.97 -6.80 -3.35
N MET A 41 -5.86 -5.81 -3.42
CA MET A 41 -6.82 -5.55 -2.33
C MET A 41 -7.77 -6.74 -2.11
N ILE A 42 -8.19 -7.40 -3.18
CA ILE A 42 -9.02 -8.61 -3.10
C ILE A 42 -8.26 -9.73 -2.39
N ASP A 43 -7.00 -9.98 -2.74
CA ASP A 43 -6.16 -10.98 -2.06
C ASP A 43 -6.08 -10.70 -0.56
N MET A 44 -5.86 -9.44 -0.15
CA MET A 44 -5.80 -9.06 1.27
C MET A 44 -7.14 -9.26 1.99
N LEU A 45 -8.27 -8.99 1.32
CA LEU A 45 -9.59 -9.24 1.89
C LEU A 45 -9.84 -10.74 2.07
N TYR A 46 -9.31 -11.59 1.19
CA TYR A 46 -9.35 -13.04 1.38
C TYR A 46 -8.54 -13.48 2.60
N GLU A 47 -7.32 -12.98 2.78
CA GLU A 47 -6.51 -13.26 3.98
C GLU A 47 -7.27 -12.87 5.27
N ILE A 48 -7.86 -11.66 5.29
CA ILE A 48 -8.66 -11.17 6.41
C ILE A 48 -9.87 -12.09 6.66
N LYS A 49 -10.59 -12.47 5.59
CA LYS A 49 -11.79 -13.31 5.71
C LYS A 49 -11.47 -14.73 6.17
N ALA A 50 -10.32 -15.27 5.77
CA ALA A 50 -9.85 -16.59 6.16
C ALA A 50 -9.16 -16.61 7.53
N GLU A 51 -9.01 -15.45 8.19
CA GLU A 51 -8.38 -15.30 9.51
C GLU A 51 -6.95 -15.89 9.57
N THR A 52 -6.24 -15.86 8.43
CA THR A 52 -4.83 -16.26 8.38
C THR A 52 -4.00 -15.36 9.29
N PRO A 53 -2.77 -15.76 9.67
CA PRO A 53 -1.87 -14.88 10.41
C PRO A 53 -1.71 -13.50 9.75
N VAL A 54 -1.52 -13.47 8.43
CA VAL A 54 -1.46 -12.24 7.63
C VAL A 54 -2.76 -11.44 7.76
N GLY A 55 -3.92 -12.08 7.61
CA GLY A 55 -5.22 -11.45 7.74
C GLY A 55 -5.45 -10.79 9.10
N ARG A 56 -5.11 -11.49 10.18
CA ARG A 56 -5.24 -10.97 11.55
C ARG A 56 -4.31 -9.77 11.78
N ILE A 57 -3.07 -9.84 11.30
CA ILE A 57 -2.13 -8.71 11.35
C ILE A 57 -2.67 -7.52 10.55
N LEU A 58 -3.19 -7.74 9.34
CA LEU A 58 -3.76 -6.68 8.49
C LEU A 58 -4.93 -5.96 9.19
N VAL A 59 -5.81 -6.68 9.88
CA VAL A 59 -6.91 -6.06 10.66
C VAL A 59 -6.37 -5.10 11.71
N ILE A 60 -5.34 -5.50 12.48
CA ILE A 60 -4.72 -4.63 13.47
C ILE A 60 -4.10 -3.40 12.81
N LEU A 61 -3.33 -3.59 11.74
CA LEU A 61 -2.70 -2.49 11.01
C LEU A 61 -3.73 -1.50 10.45
N VAL A 62 -4.80 -1.98 9.80
CA VAL A 62 -5.88 -1.14 9.28
C VAL A 62 -6.57 -0.38 10.40
N ASN A 63 -6.85 -1.02 11.53
CA ASN A 63 -7.46 -0.36 12.69
C ASN A 63 -6.57 0.76 13.25
N VAL A 64 -5.26 0.56 13.29
CA VAL A 64 -4.29 1.57 13.73
C VAL A 64 -4.29 2.76 12.77
N ILE A 65 -4.34 2.51 11.46
CA ILE A 65 -4.38 3.55 10.43
C ILE A 65 -5.66 4.38 10.55
N LEU A 66 -6.82 3.72 10.62
CA LEU A 66 -8.12 4.38 10.71
C LEU A 66 -8.26 5.25 11.96
N ARG A 67 -7.69 4.83 13.09
CA ARG A 67 -7.73 5.59 14.35
C ARG A 67 -6.85 6.83 14.37
N LYS A 68 -5.78 6.87 13.57
CA LYS A 68 -4.88 8.01 13.54
C LYS A 68 -5.35 9.14 12.64
N GLU A 69 -6.53 9.02 11.99
CA GLU A 69 -7.09 9.99 11.03
C GLU A 69 -6.07 10.42 9.96
N ILE A 70 -5.16 9.51 9.59
CA ILE A 70 -4.03 9.84 8.72
C ILE A 70 -4.52 10.01 7.28
N SER A 71 -4.04 11.06 6.62
CA SER A 71 -4.28 11.28 5.20
C SER A 71 -3.77 10.10 4.37
N PRO A 72 -4.55 9.57 3.41
CA PRO A 72 -4.19 8.40 2.60
C PRO A 72 -2.92 8.59 1.73
N ALA A 73 -2.34 9.80 1.69
CA ALA A 73 -1.09 10.09 1.00
C ALA A 73 0.16 9.96 1.89
N GLU A 74 0.01 9.87 3.21
CA GLU A 74 1.14 9.84 4.14
C GLU A 74 1.63 8.41 4.38
N LYS A 75 2.95 8.20 4.29
CA LYS A 75 3.56 6.96 4.74
C LYS A 75 3.37 6.85 6.24
N ILE A 76 2.70 5.79 6.68
CA ILE A 76 2.39 5.59 8.08
C ILE A 76 3.57 4.94 8.76
N ASP A 77 4.19 5.67 9.69
CA ASP A 77 5.22 5.09 10.52
C ASP A 77 4.56 4.15 11.55
N LEU A 78 4.77 2.84 11.34
CA LEU A 78 4.36 1.80 12.26
C LEU A 78 5.29 1.67 13.46
N CYS A 79 6.37 2.47 13.57
CA CYS A 79 7.33 2.46 14.69
C CYS A 79 6.71 2.65 16.10
N HIS A 80 5.42 2.95 16.20
CA HIS A 80 4.72 3.10 17.47
C HIS A 80 4.18 1.76 18.04
N ILE A 81 4.24 0.66 17.28
CA ILE A 81 3.81 -0.66 17.74
C ILE A 81 5.02 -1.59 17.71
N SER A 82 5.38 -2.14 18.87
CA SER A 82 6.43 -3.15 18.93
C SER A 82 5.94 -4.48 18.33
N LEU A 83 6.85 -5.24 17.72
CA LEU A 83 6.52 -6.53 17.12
C LEU A 83 5.89 -7.51 18.12
N PRO A 84 6.37 -7.64 19.38
CA PRO A 84 5.72 -8.52 20.36
C PRO A 84 4.28 -8.12 20.66
N VAL A 85 4.01 -6.82 20.79
CA VAL A 85 2.64 -6.32 21.01
C VAL A 85 1.76 -6.58 19.78
N LEU A 86 2.32 -6.46 18.57
CA LEU A 86 1.59 -6.79 17.35
C LEU A 86 1.24 -8.29 17.28
N ALA A 87 2.17 -9.17 17.65
CA ALA A 87 1.94 -10.61 17.70
C ALA A 87 0.82 -10.96 18.69
N GLU A 88 0.89 -10.39 19.89
CA GLU A 88 -0.10 -10.57 20.94
C GLU A 88 -1.49 -10.09 20.48
N LEU A 89 -1.58 -8.88 19.95
CA LEU A 89 -2.86 -8.30 19.47
C LEU A 89 -3.47 -9.10 18.31
N ALA A 90 -2.64 -9.66 17.43
CA ALA A 90 -3.10 -10.51 16.33
C ALA A 90 -3.34 -11.98 16.75
N GLY A 91 -2.91 -12.37 17.96
CA GLY A 91 -2.99 -13.74 18.46
C GLY A 91 -2.15 -14.72 17.64
N VAL A 92 -1.00 -14.27 17.12
CA VAL A 92 -0.08 -15.07 16.28
C VAL A 92 1.22 -15.34 17.04
N THR A 93 1.96 -16.36 16.63
CA THR A 93 3.32 -16.58 17.15
C THR A 93 4.31 -15.56 16.57
N GLU A 94 5.50 -15.49 17.16
CA GLU A 94 6.57 -14.63 16.64
C GLU A 94 7.02 -15.06 15.24
N GLU A 95 7.08 -16.37 14.98
CA GLU A 95 7.40 -16.93 13.68
C GLU A 95 6.34 -16.57 12.63
N GLU A 96 5.06 -16.76 12.95
CA GLU A 96 3.95 -16.39 12.08
C GLU A 96 3.94 -14.88 11.78
N LEU A 97 4.27 -14.05 12.78
CA LEU A 97 4.41 -12.61 12.59
C LEU A 97 5.56 -12.29 11.64
N GLN A 98 6.72 -12.92 11.81
CA GLN A 98 7.89 -12.68 10.97
C GLN A 98 7.63 -13.08 9.52
N GLU A 99 7.07 -14.27 9.28
CA GLU A 99 6.66 -14.73 7.95
C GLU A 99 5.65 -13.79 7.30
N SER A 100 4.67 -13.33 8.08
CA SER A 100 3.66 -12.38 7.61
C SER A 100 4.28 -11.03 7.25
N ILE A 101 5.23 -10.53 8.03
CA ILE A 101 5.94 -9.29 7.74
C ILE A 101 6.75 -9.43 6.45
N ASP A 102 7.47 -10.53 6.27
CA ASP A 102 8.27 -10.77 5.07
C ASP A 102 7.37 -10.88 3.82
N PHE A 103 6.23 -11.55 3.94
CA PHE A 103 5.21 -11.58 2.90
C PHE A 103 4.68 -10.19 2.55
N LEU A 104 4.31 -9.38 3.56
CA LEU A 104 3.79 -8.03 3.35
C LEU A 104 4.85 -7.09 2.76
N GLN A 105 6.13 -7.30 3.07
CA GLN A 105 7.27 -6.59 2.47
C GLN A 105 7.46 -6.98 1.01
N LEU A 106 7.42 -8.27 0.70
CA LEU A 106 7.50 -8.77 -0.67
C LEU A 106 6.39 -8.20 -1.56
N LYS A 107 5.18 -8.02 -0.99
CA LYS A 107 4.04 -7.39 -1.66
C LYS A 107 4.11 -5.85 -1.70
N GLY A 108 5.11 -5.24 -1.07
CA GLY A 108 5.32 -3.79 -1.07
C GLY A 108 4.30 -3.00 -0.23
N ILE A 109 3.65 -3.65 0.74
CA ILE A 109 2.62 -3.05 1.60
C ILE A 109 3.28 -2.30 2.76
N ILE A 110 4.25 -2.97 3.39
CA ILE A 110 5.05 -2.41 4.46
C ILE A 110 6.50 -2.33 4.00
N ALA A 111 7.23 -1.33 4.50
CA ALA A 111 8.65 -1.18 4.26
C ALA A 111 9.36 -1.12 5.61
N LYS A 112 10.47 -1.86 5.75
CA LYS A 112 11.40 -1.64 6.86
C LYS A 112 11.96 -0.22 6.75
N LYS A 113 11.87 0.55 7.83
CA LYS A 113 12.58 1.83 7.93
C LYS A 113 14.07 1.48 8.01
N ASN A 114 14.84 1.83 6.99
CA ASN A 114 16.29 1.70 7.06
C ASN A 114 16.77 2.61 8.20
N THR A 115 17.09 2.03 9.34
CA THR A 115 17.92 2.70 10.34
C THR A 115 19.31 2.81 9.72
N VAL A 116 19.63 3.99 9.21
CA VAL A 116 21.03 4.34 8.96
C VAL A 116 21.72 4.31 10.34
N PRO A 117 22.82 3.55 10.52
CA PRO A 117 23.57 3.54 11.77
C PRO A 117 24.16 4.92 12.11
#